data_AF-A0A926TEB9-F1
#
_entry.id   AF-A0A926TEB9-F1
#
_cell.length_a   1.000
_cell.length_b   1.000
_cell.length_c   1.000
_cell.angle_alpha   90.00
_cell.angle_beta   90.00
_cell.angle_gamma   90.00
#
_symmetry.space_group_name_H-M   'P 1'
#
loop_
_entity.id
_entity.type
_entity.pdbx_description
1 polymer ?
#
loop_
_entity_poly.entity_id
_entity_poly.type
_entity_poly.pdbx_seq_one_letter_code
_entity_poly.pdbx_strand_id
1 'polypeptide(L)'
;MDSSSYIPMRAVVRCKAKQKLLQIQSDLDSPGPFEALDEALFQELAATLFQSEKYHLHRDCQSKREASAVEDQLAVELANTYSTIVQQQQNALVRQLNALL
;
A
#
# COMPACT_ATOMS: atom_id res chain seq x y z
N MET A 1 -30.93 -7.57 16.83
CA MET A 1 -30.40 -7.52 15.45
C MET A 1 -28.95 -7.09 15.60
N ASP A 2 -28.00 -7.98 15.32
CA ASP A 2 -26.58 -7.65 15.42
C ASP A 2 -26.24 -6.62 14.34
N SER A 3 -26.03 -5.38 14.78
CA SER A 3 -25.44 -4.31 13.97
C SER A 3 -23.96 -4.62 13.79
N SER A 4 -23.64 -5.64 13.02
CA SER A 4 -22.26 -5.93 12.62
C SER A 4 -21.81 -4.82 11.66
N SER A 5 -21.24 -3.75 12.20
CA SER A 5 -20.55 -2.74 11.42
C SER A 5 -19.34 -3.37 10.73
N TYR A 6 -19.35 -3.40 9.40
CA TYR A 6 -18.23 -3.88 8.61
C TYR A 6 -17.33 -2.70 8.29
N ILE A 7 -16.20 -2.59 8.99
CA ILE A 7 -15.27 -1.48 8.82
C ILE A 7 -13.98 -2.01 8.18
N PRO A 8 -13.49 -1.38 7.10
CA PRO A 8 -12.19 -1.73 6.51
C PRO A 8 -11.05 -1.65 7.52
N MET A 9 -10.21 -2.68 7.58
CA MET A 9 -9.14 -2.76 8.58
C MET A 9 -7.79 -2.36 7.99
N ARG A 10 -7.18 -1.30 8.56
CA ARG A 10 -5.83 -0.83 8.19
C ARG A 10 -4.76 -1.93 8.26
N ALA A 11 -4.88 -2.86 9.22
CA ALA A 11 -3.97 -4.01 9.32
C ALA A 11 -4.12 -4.97 8.13
N VAL A 12 -5.37 -5.24 7.71
CA VAL A 12 -5.67 -6.11 6.57
C VAL A 12 -5.18 -5.48 5.28
N VAL A 13 -5.38 -4.17 5.09
CA VAL A 13 -4.84 -3.43 3.94
C VAL A 13 -3.32 -3.57 3.85
N ARG A 14 -2.61 -3.35 4.96
CA ARG A 14 -1.13 -3.49 5.00
C ARG A 14 -0.70 -4.91 4.65
N CYS A 15 -1.35 -5.94 5.21
CA CYS A 15 -1.04 -7.34 4.89
C CYS A 15 -1.27 -7.65 3.40
N LYS A 16 -2.42 -7.26 2.85
CA LYS A 16 -2.75 -7.46 1.43
C LYS A 16 -1.77 -6.73 0.51
N ALA A 17 -1.38 -5.50 0.85
CA ALA A 17 -0.40 -4.73 0.08
C ALA A 17 0.99 -5.39 0.09
N LYS A 18 1.46 -5.87 1.25
CA LYS A 18 2.72 -6.63 1.35
C LYS A 18 2.68 -7.91 0.52
N GLN A 19 1.58 -8.67 0.58
CA GLN A 19 1.41 -9.87 -0.25
C GLN A 19 1.50 -9.54 -1.75
N LYS A 20 0.90 -8.44 -2.20
CA LYS A 20 1.01 -7.99 -3.59
C LYS A 20 2.44 -7.65 -3.99
N LEU A 21 3.19 -6.97 -3.13
CA LEU A 21 4.60 -6.66 -3.39
C LEU A 21 5.46 -7.92 -3.51
N LEU A 22 5.21 -8.92 -2.65
CA LEU A 22 5.88 -10.23 -2.74
C LEU A 22 5.52 -10.99 -4.02
N GLN A 23 4.26 -10.92 -4.47
CA GLN A 23 3.83 -11.51 -5.75
C GLN A 23 4.54 -10.84 -6.93
N ILE A 24 4.59 -9.50 -6.96
CA ILE A 24 5.28 -8.74 -8.00
C ILE A 24 6.77 -9.12 -8.08
N GLN A 25 7.43 -9.31 -6.93
CA GLN A 25 8.83 -9.77 -6.89
C GLN A 25 8.99 -11.19 -7.44
N SER A 26 8.05 -12.07 -7.12
CA SER A 26 8.08 -13.48 -7.52
C SER A 26 7.88 -13.64 -9.03
N ASP A 27 7.03 -12.82 -9.64
CA ASP A 27 6.72 -12.87 -11.08
C ASP A 27 7.85 -12.31 -11.97
N LEU A 28 8.78 -11.53 -11.39
CA LEU A 28 9.81 -10.82 -12.17
C LEU A 28 11.11 -11.62 -12.36
N ASP A 29 11.28 -12.80 -11.74
CA ASP A 29 12.46 -13.69 -11.85
C ASP A 29 13.82 -12.95 -11.86
N SER A 30 13.84 -11.79 -11.20
CA SER A 30 14.93 -10.84 -11.19
C SER A 30 15.16 -10.48 -9.73
N PRO A 31 16.41 -10.38 -9.26
CA PRO A 31 16.73 -9.71 -8.01
C PRO A 31 16.42 -8.23 -8.20
N GLY A 32 15.12 -7.92 -8.23
CA GLY A 32 14.62 -6.59 -8.30
C GLY A 32 14.99 -5.86 -7.02
N PRO A 33 14.90 -4.52 -7.02
CA PRO A 33 15.33 -3.61 -5.96
C PRO A 33 14.61 -3.76 -4.60
N PHE A 34 13.81 -4.81 -4.46
CA PHE A 34 13.03 -5.10 -3.28
C PHE A 34 13.65 -6.20 -2.40
N GLU A 35 14.98 -6.39 -2.44
CA GLU A 35 15.68 -7.39 -1.61
C GLU A 35 15.33 -7.27 -0.12
N ALA A 36 14.94 -6.07 0.34
CA ALA A 36 14.20 -5.88 1.57
C ALA A 36 13.11 -4.82 1.36
N LEU A 37 11.88 -5.11 1.81
CA LEU A 37 10.84 -4.09 1.94
C LEU A 37 11.34 -3.02 2.93
N ASP A 38 11.42 -1.77 2.49
CA ASP A 38 11.62 -0.63 3.39
C ASP A 38 10.34 -0.43 4.21
N GLU A 39 10.34 -1.00 5.41
CA GLU A 39 9.21 -0.94 6.34
C GLU A 39 8.92 0.50 6.80
N ALA A 40 9.92 1.39 6.85
CA ALA A 40 9.71 2.77 7.28
C ALA A 40 8.93 3.54 6.21
N LEU A 41 9.41 3.48 4.96
CA LEU A 41 8.72 4.08 3.82
C LEU A 41 7.31 3.50 3.65
N PHE A 42 7.17 2.18 3.76
CA PHE A 42 5.88 1.52 3.64
C PHE A 42 4.89 1.97 4.73
N GLN A 43 5.34 2.13 5.98
CA GLN A 43 4.50 2.62 7.07
C GLN A 43 4.08 4.07 6.88
N GLU A 44 4.98 4.93 6.39
CA GLU A 44 4.68 6.34 6.10
C GLU A 44 3.65 6.48 4.98
N LEU A 45 3.81 5.72 3.89
CA LEU A 45 2.85 5.70 2.80
C LEU A 45 1.48 5.17 3.26
N ALA A 46 1.46 4.12 4.07
CA ALA A 46 0.23 3.59 4.63
C ALA A 46 -0.46 4.63 5.53
N ALA A 47 0.29 5.31 6.40
CA ALA A 47 -0.25 6.34 7.27
C ALA A 47 -0.85 7.50 6.47
N THR A 48 -0.14 7.97 5.44
CA THR A 48 -0.60 9.06 4.55
C THR A 48 -1.85 8.66 3.79
N LEU A 49 -1.87 7.45 3.22
CA LEU A 49 -3.02 6.92 2.49
C LEU A 49 -4.26 6.80 3.39
N PHE A 50 -4.08 6.38 4.64
CA PHE A 50 -5.18 6.20 5.59
C PHE A 50 -5.71 7.50 6.21
N GLN A 51 -4.94 8.59 6.12
CA GLN A 51 -5.38 9.92 6.52
C GLN A 51 -6.15 10.63 5.40
N SER A 52 -6.08 10.13 4.16
CA SER A 52 -6.81 10.72 3.05
C SER A 52 -8.33 10.58 3.23
N GLU A 53 -9.04 11.71 3.16
CA GLU A 53 -10.51 11.73 3.20
C GLU A 53 -11.14 10.91 2.07
N LYS A 54 -10.40 10.67 0.98
CA LYS A 54 -10.84 9.93 -0.20
C LYS A 54 -11.36 8.52 0.10
N TYR A 55 -10.84 7.86 1.13
CA TYR A 55 -11.11 6.43 1.38
C TYR A 55 -12.02 6.14 2.55
N HIS A 56 -12.50 7.16 3.26
CA HIS A 56 -13.44 7.06 4.39
C HIS A 56 -13.35 5.76 5.20
N LEU A 57 -12.13 5.40 5.64
CA LEU A 57 -11.85 4.16 6.39
C LEU A 57 -12.61 4.04 7.72
N HIS A 58 -13.29 5.12 8.12
CA HIS A 58 -14.13 5.21 9.31
C HIS A 58 -15.63 5.03 9.02
N ARG A 59 -16.01 4.83 7.74
CA ARG A 59 -17.41 4.65 7.34
C ARG A 59 -17.81 3.20 7.49
N ASP A 60 -18.99 2.97 8.05
CA ASP A 60 -19.62 1.65 8.07
C ASP A 60 -19.93 1.21 6.64
N CYS A 61 -19.40 0.06 6.24
CA CYS A 61 -19.82 -0.62 5.03
C CYS A 61 -21.11 -1.40 5.30
N GLN A 62 -21.97 -1.49 4.29
CA GLN A 62 -23.24 -2.22 4.34
C GLN A 62 -23.01 -3.74 4.37
N SER A 63 -21.82 -4.20 3.97
CA SER A 63 -21.47 -5.61 3.97
C SER A 63 -19.97 -5.86 4.15
N LYS A 64 -19.64 -7.08 4.59
CA LYS A 64 -18.25 -7.58 4.62
C LYS A 64 -17.58 -7.54 3.25
N ARG A 65 -18.34 -7.78 2.17
CA ARG A 65 -17.83 -7.77 0.80
C ARG A 65 -17.40 -6.37 0.37
N GLU A 66 -18.20 -5.37 0.73
CA GLU A 66 -17.88 -3.97 0.47
C GLU A 66 -16.65 -3.53 1.26
N ALA A 67 -16.57 -3.86 2.56
CA ALA A 67 -15.38 -3.59 3.37
C ALA A 67 -14.12 -4.24 2.75
N SER A 68 -14.20 -5.50 2.34
CA SER A 68 -13.09 -6.18 1.66
C SER A 68 -12.71 -5.51 0.34
N ALA A 69 -13.67 -5.04 -0.46
CA ALA A 69 -13.39 -4.38 -1.72
C ALA A 69 -12.64 -3.06 -1.52
N VAL A 70 -13.02 -2.27 -0.50
CA VAL A 70 -12.29 -1.06 -0.10
C VAL A 70 -10.87 -1.42 0.35
N GLU A 71 -10.71 -2.47 1.15
CA GLU A 71 -9.39 -2.94 1.57
C GLU A 71 -8.51 -3.38 0.38
N ASP A 72 -9.10 -4.09 -0.59
CA ASP A 72 -8.40 -4.56 -1.77
C ASP A 72 -7.94 -3.40 -2.65
N GLN A 73 -8.81 -2.40 -2.85
CA GLN A 73 -8.48 -1.20 -3.60
C GLN A 73 -7.32 -0.43 -2.95
N LEU A 74 -7.41 -0.20 -1.63
CA LEU A 74 -6.36 0.48 -0.89
C LEU A 74 -5.04 -0.29 -0.89
N ALA A 75 -5.11 -1.63 -0.81
CA ALA A 75 -3.92 -2.46 -0.85
C ALA A 75 -3.22 -2.40 -2.22
N VAL A 76 -3.98 -2.36 -3.32
CA VAL A 76 -3.43 -2.15 -4.67
C VAL A 76 -2.75 -0.79 -4.78
N GLU A 77 -3.42 0.26 -4.32
CA GLU A 77 -2.87 1.61 -4.41
C GLU A 77 -1.59 1.75 -3.59
N LEU A 78 -1.58 1.28 -2.35
CA LEU A 78 -0.39 1.29 -1.50
C LEU A 78 0.78 0.54 -2.14
N ALA A 79 0.54 -0.66 -2.68
CA ALA A 79 1.57 -1.45 -3.35
C ALA A 79 2.10 -0.76 -4.62
N ASN A 80 1.23 -0.15 -5.43
CA ASN A 80 1.61 0.55 -6.65
C ASN A 80 2.40 1.83 -6.36
N THR A 81 1.97 2.62 -5.38
CA THR A 81 2.68 3.83 -4.95
C THR A 81 4.05 3.48 -4.42
N TYR A 82 4.16 2.49 -3.53
CA TYR A 82 5.44 2.02 -3.01
C TYR A 82 6.37 1.56 -4.15
N SER A 83 5.86 0.73 -5.07
CA SER A 83 6.65 0.23 -6.21
C SER A 83 7.14 1.35 -7.10
N THR A 84 6.29 2.34 -7.38
CA THR A 84 6.63 3.50 -8.20
C THR A 84 7.73 4.33 -7.56
N ILE A 85 7.63 4.61 -6.24
CA ILE A 85 8.65 5.37 -5.51
C ILE A 85 9.98 4.63 -5.51
N VAL A 86 9.98 3.33 -5.20
CA VAL A 86 11.20 2.52 -5.20
C VAL A 86 11.86 2.52 -6.58
N GLN A 87 11.08 2.36 -7.65
CA GLN A 87 11.59 2.45 -9.03
C GLN A 87 12.15 3.83 -9.35
N GLN A 88 11.48 4.91 -8.94
CA GLN A 88 11.95 6.28 -9.14
C GLN A 88 13.24 6.57 -8.37
N GLN A 89 13.40 6.05 -7.15
CA GLN A 89 14.63 6.18 -6.37
C GLN A 89 15.83 5.50 -7.04
N GLN A 90 15.62 4.54 -7.95
CA GLN A 90 16.72 3.99 -8.76
C GLN A 90 17.06 4.84 -9.98
N ASN A 91 16.21 5.79 -10.37
CA ASN A 91 16.53 6.70 -11.44
C ASN A 91 17.72 7.58 -11.03
N ALA A 92 18.79 7.55 -11.82
CA ALA A 92 20.02 8.29 -11.55
C ALA A 92 19.79 9.80 -11.40
N LEU A 93 18.83 10.34 -12.17
CA LEU A 93 18.48 11.77 -12.13
C LEU A 93 17.76 12.13 -10.81
N VAL A 94 16.87 11.26 -10.33
CA VAL A 94 16.19 11.44 -9.03
C VAL A 94 17.20 11.33 -7.89
N ARG A 95 18.14 10.40 -7.96
CA ARG A 95 19.23 10.30 -6.96
C ARG A 95 20.11 11.54 -6.93
N GLN A 96 20.45 12.09 -8.10
CA GLN A 96 21.22 13.33 -8.20
C GLN A 96 20.45 14.53 -7.63
N LEU A 97 19.16 14.65 -7.92
CA LEU A 97 18.31 15.71 -7.35
C LEU A 97 18.17 15.60 -5.83
N ASN A 98 17.91 14.39 -5.32
CA ASN A 98 17.76 14.16 -3.88
C ASN A 98 19.07 14.38 -3.10
N ALA A 99 20.23 14.21 -3.74
CA ALA A 99 21.53 14.50 -3.10
C ALA A 99 21.86 15.99 -3.03
N LEU A 100 21.10 16.85 -3.73
CA LEU A 100 21.26 18.30 -3.74
C LEU A 100 20.31 19.02 -2.76
N LEU A 101 19.42 18.27 -2.11
CA LEU A 101 18.50 18.73 -1.06
C LEU A 101 19.03 18.34 0.33
#